data_AF-A0A2M7A9K4-F1
#
_entry.id   AF-A0A2M7A9K4-F1
#
_cell.length_a   1.000
_cell.length_b   1.000
_cell.length_c   1.000
_cell.angle_alpha   90.00
_cell.angle_beta   90.00
_cell.angle_gamma   90.00
#
_symmetry.space_group_name_H-M   'P 1'
#
loop_
_entity.id
_entity.type
_entity.pdbx_description
1 polymer ?
#
loop_
_entity_poly.entity_id
_entity_poly.type
_entity_poly.pdbx_seq_one_letter_code
_entity_poly.pdbx_strand_id
1 'polypeptide(L)'
;MYALLCLVFGGLPVCAQQKTICIDPGHISEVGAGTTSAQISELEANWRVAQKLRSELLSRGYTVVMTKKSIDDVVRNKRRAEIANEAHASLMVRLHCDATTGRGMTLYYPDRQGRQGGTTGPTARVIAESKRIAAKMSTVLSQSLKGLLPVHPVKTDRQTLIGSRQGALTGSIYSQVPVVLIEMVNLKNSQDSKFIASELGQWAIAQAIAKAVDGSL
;
A
#
# COMPACT_ATOMS: atom_id res chain seq x y z
N MET A 1 32.27 20.88 54.80
CA MET A 1 33.05 20.05 53.86
C MET A 1 32.05 19.36 52.92
N TYR A 2 31.99 19.87 51.68
CA TYR A 2 31.32 19.42 50.45
C TYR A 2 29.99 18.64 50.49
N ALA A 3 28.94 19.31 50.02
CA ALA A 3 27.71 18.69 49.49
C ALA A 3 28.00 18.13 48.08
N LEU A 4 27.68 16.84 47.89
CA LEU A 4 27.84 16.12 46.63
C LEU A 4 26.62 16.41 45.72
N LEU A 5 26.82 17.19 44.67
CA LEU A 5 25.82 17.46 43.64
C LEU A 5 25.83 16.30 42.63
N CYS A 6 24.86 15.39 42.71
CA CYS A 6 24.62 14.39 41.67
C CYS A 6 23.96 15.05 40.45
N LEU A 7 24.76 15.30 39.40
CA LEU A 7 24.26 15.66 38.07
C LEU A 7 23.69 14.40 37.40
N VAL A 8 22.36 14.32 37.32
CA VAL A 8 21.67 13.36 36.45
C VAL A 8 21.76 13.90 35.02
N PHE A 9 22.63 13.31 34.19
CA PHE A 9 22.61 13.53 32.75
C PHE A 9 21.36 12.83 32.18
N GLY A 10 20.29 13.61 31.97
CA GLY A 10 19.17 13.19 31.15
C GLY A 10 19.67 12.98 29.72
N GLY A 11 19.69 11.73 29.27
CA GLY A 11 19.95 11.41 27.86
C GLY A 11 18.93 12.12 26.98
N LEU A 12 19.42 12.83 25.97
CA LEU A 12 18.55 13.38 24.91
C LEU A 12 17.73 12.23 24.33
N PRO A 13 16.40 12.38 24.15
CA PRO A 13 15.62 11.36 23.49
C PRO A 13 16.18 11.19 22.07
N VAL A 14 16.66 9.99 21.75
CA VAL A 14 16.90 9.59 20.37
C VAL A 14 15.54 9.70 19.68
N CYS A 15 15.33 10.77 18.93
CA CYS A 15 14.13 10.94 18.14
C CYS A 15 14.13 9.81 17.10
N ALA A 16 13.34 8.76 17.34
CA ALA A 16 13.15 7.71 16.36
C ALA A 16 12.75 8.38 15.04
N GLN A 17 13.50 8.10 13.96
CA GLN A 17 13.22 8.71 12.68
C GLN A 17 11.79 8.37 12.27
N GLN A 18 10.97 9.40 12.07
CA GLN A 18 9.57 9.26 11.68
C GLN A 18 9.50 8.52 10.33
N LYS A 19 8.85 7.35 10.30
CA LYS A 19 8.74 6.54 9.09
C LYS A 19 7.81 7.24 8.09
N THR A 20 8.19 7.24 6.82
CA THR A 20 7.36 7.77 5.72
C THR A 20 6.62 6.64 5.01
N ILE A 21 5.31 6.77 4.83
CA ILE A 21 4.50 5.85 4.02
C ILE A 21 4.07 6.54 2.74
N CYS A 22 4.36 5.91 1.60
CA CYS A 22 3.83 6.37 0.32
C CYS A 22 2.52 5.61 0.02
N ILE A 23 1.42 6.33 -0.13
CA ILE A 23 0.12 5.77 -0.53
C ILE A 23 -0.09 6.05 -2.02
N ASP A 24 -0.32 4.99 -2.78
CA ASP A 24 -0.57 5.04 -4.22
C ASP A 24 -2.01 4.61 -4.54
N PRO A 25 -3.00 5.52 -4.55
CA PRO A 25 -4.31 5.20 -5.08
C PRO A 25 -4.20 4.96 -6.60
N GLY A 26 -4.56 3.74 -7.05
CA GLY A 26 -4.41 3.21 -8.41
C GLY A 26 -5.05 4.03 -9.54
N HIS A 27 -5.21 3.44 -10.74
CA HIS A 27 -5.86 3.98 -11.98
C HIS A 27 -5.59 5.46 -12.33
N ILE A 28 -6.28 6.03 -13.34
CA ILE A 28 -5.81 7.15 -14.19
C ILE A 28 -4.28 7.20 -14.29
N SER A 29 -3.80 6.33 -15.16
CA SER A 29 -2.40 6.24 -15.55
C SER A 29 -2.34 5.96 -17.06
N GLU A 30 -1.17 5.64 -17.60
CA GLU A 30 -1.02 5.23 -18.99
C GLU A 30 -1.79 3.95 -19.37
N VAL A 31 -2.33 3.20 -18.40
CA VAL A 31 -3.14 1.98 -18.66
C VAL A 31 -4.66 2.19 -18.54
N GLY A 32 -5.11 3.42 -18.30
CA GLY A 32 -6.53 3.78 -18.28
C GLY A 32 -7.12 4.07 -16.88
N ALA A 33 -8.45 4.15 -16.84
CA ALA A 33 -9.24 4.61 -15.68
C ALA A 33 -9.61 3.51 -14.66
N GLY A 34 -9.19 2.26 -14.89
CA GLY A 34 -9.53 1.13 -14.03
C GLY A 34 -10.89 0.52 -14.35
N THR A 35 -11.36 -0.36 -13.47
CA THR A 35 -12.68 -1.02 -13.60
C THR A 35 -13.80 -0.21 -12.94
N THR A 36 -15.05 -0.56 -13.21
CA THR A 36 -16.24 0.07 -12.62
C THR A 36 -17.29 -0.98 -12.27
N SER A 37 -17.98 -0.78 -11.14
CA SER A 37 -19.19 -1.51 -10.75
C SER A 37 -20.43 -0.63 -10.87
N ALA A 38 -21.61 -1.16 -10.54
CA ALA A 38 -22.84 -0.35 -10.48
C ALA A 38 -22.85 0.64 -9.28
N GLN A 39 -21.97 0.47 -8.29
CA GLN A 39 -21.97 1.24 -7.05
C GLN A 39 -20.85 2.28 -7.00
N ILE A 40 -19.68 1.94 -7.54
CA ILE A 40 -18.48 2.77 -7.46
C ILE A 40 -17.47 2.37 -8.53
N SER A 41 -16.68 3.33 -9.02
CA SER A 41 -15.52 3.03 -9.87
C SER A 41 -14.34 2.59 -9.00
N GLU A 42 -13.41 1.83 -9.57
CA GLU A 42 -12.10 1.60 -8.95
C GLU A 42 -11.44 2.95 -8.63
N LEU A 43 -11.65 3.94 -9.51
CA LEU A 43 -11.19 5.31 -9.37
C LEU A 43 -11.55 5.96 -8.03
N GLU A 44 -12.84 6.00 -7.81
CA GLU A 44 -13.44 6.61 -6.64
C GLU A 44 -13.12 5.79 -5.37
N ALA A 45 -13.16 4.46 -5.46
CA ALA A 45 -12.90 3.57 -4.33
C ALA A 45 -11.48 3.73 -3.79
N ASN A 46 -10.46 3.65 -4.65
CA ASN A 46 -9.07 3.77 -4.22
C ASN A 46 -8.78 5.18 -3.68
N TRP A 47 -9.31 6.23 -4.31
CA TRP A 47 -9.11 7.60 -3.83
C TRP A 47 -9.72 7.83 -2.44
N ARG A 48 -10.99 7.42 -2.23
CA ARG A 48 -11.67 7.57 -0.94
C ARG A 48 -10.99 6.79 0.18
N VAL A 49 -10.61 5.54 -0.07
CA VAL A 49 -9.87 4.74 0.91
C VAL A 49 -8.48 5.34 1.17
N ALA A 50 -7.77 5.83 0.15
CA ALA A 50 -6.46 6.45 0.32
C ALA A 50 -6.51 7.72 1.20
N GLN A 51 -7.54 8.56 1.05
CA GLN A 51 -7.72 9.74 1.90
C GLN A 51 -7.94 9.35 3.37
N LYS A 52 -8.77 8.33 3.62
CA LYS A 52 -9.01 7.81 4.98
C LYS A 52 -7.75 7.17 5.57
N LEU A 53 -7.03 6.36 4.78
CA LEU A 53 -5.77 5.75 5.16
C LEU A 53 -4.70 6.80 5.47
N ARG A 54 -4.63 7.89 4.69
CA ARG A 54 -3.74 9.01 4.95
C ARG A 54 -4.04 9.64 6.32
N SER A 55 -5.30 9.96 6.60
CA SER A 55 -5.69 10.54 7.89
C SER A 55 -5.35 9.62 9.06
N GLU A 56 -5.58 8.32 8.91
CA GLU A 56 -5.27 7.31 9.93
C GLU A 56 -3.76 7.12 10.15
N LEU A 57 -2.94 7.12 9.10
CA LEU A 57 -1.49 7.01 9.24
C LEU A 57 -0.88 8.28 9.84
N LEU A 58 -1.40 9.46 9.48
CA LEU A 58 -0.98 10.73 10.09
C LEU A 58 -1.30 10.76 11.60
N SER A 59 -2.48 10.28 12.01
CA SER A 59 -2.85 10.23 13.44
C SER A 59 -1.98 9.25 14.25
N ARG A 60 -1.42 8.23 13.59
CA ARG A 60 -0.45 7.27 14.16
C ARG A 60 0.99 7.78 14.16
N GLY A 61 1.24 9.00 13.68
CA GLY A 61 2.55 9.64 13.71
C GLY A 61 3.45 9.29 12.51
N TYR A 62 2.92 8.75 11.41
CA TYR A 62 3.69 8.61 10.17
C TYR A 62 3.76 9.93 9.40
N THR A 63 4.83 10.09 8.63
CA THR A 63 4.80 11.01 7.49
C THR A 63 4.10 10.29 6.34
N VAL A 64 3.17 10.96 5.65
CA VAL A 64 2.44 10.36 4.53
C VAL A 64 2.66 11.16 3.25
N VAL A 65 3.12 10.48 2.21
CA VAL A 65 3.20 11.00 0.84
C VAL A 65 2.17 10.30 -0.02
N MET A 66 1.45 11.04 -0.85
CA MET A 66 0.50 10.50 -1.81
C MET A 66 1.11 10.60 -3.22
N THR A 67 0.94 9.57 -4.04
CA THR A 67 1.41 9.64 -5.45
C THR A 67 0.57 10.56 -6.33
N LYS A 68 -0.64 10.89 -5.88
CA LYS A 68 -1.59 11.82 -6.51
C LYS A 68 -1.98 12.94 -5.56
N LYS A 69 -2.20 14.14 -6.09
CA LYS A 69 -2.71 15.31 -5.37
C LYS A 69 -4.23 15.45 -5.48
N SER A 70 -4.81 14.95 -6.57
CA SER A 70 -6.26 14.90 -6.81
C SER A 70 -6.70 13.55 -7.39
N ILE A 71 -8.02 13.27 -7.36
CA ILE A 71 -8.59 12.06 -7.96
C ILE A 71 -8.34 12.01 -9.48
N ASP A 72 -8.39 13.16 -10.16
CA ASP A 72 -8.27 13.28 -11.61
C ASP A 72 -6.82 13.33 -12.11
N ASP A 73 -5.84 13.32 -11.20
CA ASP A 73 -4.43 13.36 -11.57
C ASP A 73 -4.02 12.12 -12.39
N VAL A 74 -3.46 12.38 -13.57
CA VAL A 74 -2.83 11.36 -14.40
C VAL A 74 -1.38 11.18 -13.95
N VAL A 75 -1.10 10.11 -13.20
CA VAL A 75 0.26 9.79 -12.75
C VAL A 75 0.67 8.43 -13.31
N ARG A 76 1.79 8.40 -14.03
CA ARG A 76 2.29 7.17 -14.67
C ARG A 76 2.82 6.16 -13.66
N ASN A 77 2.76 4.87 -13.95
CA ASN A 77 3.21 3.82 -13.01
C ASN A 77 4.67 3.97 -12.58
N LYS A 78 5.56 4.31 -13.52
CA LYS A 78 6.96 4.64 -13.22
C LYS A 78 7.07 5.82 -12.24
N ARG A 79 6.32 6.90 -12.50
CA ARG A 79 6.36 8.12 -11.67
C ARG A 79 5.87 7.87 -10.24
N ARG A 80 4.88 7.00 -10.05
CA ARG A 80 4.38 6.61 -8.72
C ARG A 80 5.48 5.98 -7.87
N ALA A 81 6.29 5.10 -8.46
CA ALA A 81 7.45 4.51 -7.80
C ALA A 81 8.53 5.56 -7.49
N GLU A 82 8.81 6.46 -8.44
CA GLU A 82 9.77 7.55 -8.24
C GLU A 82 9.38 8.47 -7.09
N ILE A 83 8.09 8.81 -6.95
CA ILE A 83 7.60 9.60 -5.81
C ILE A 83 7.87 8.89 -4.47
N ALA A 84 7.66 7.57 -4.41
CA ALA A 84 7.97 6.79 -3.21
C ALA A 84 9.48 6.75 -2.90
N ASN A 85 10.31 6.66 -3.95
CA ASN A 85 11.77 6.66 -3.83
C ASN A 85 12.30 8.02 -3.36
N GLU A 86 11.84 9.12 -3.97
CA GLU A 86 12.18 10.50 -3.62
C GLU A 86 11.81 10.84 -2.18
N ALA A 87 10.69 10.29 -1.69
CA ALA A 87 10.26 10.45 -0.31
C ALA A 87 11.03 9.58 0.70
N HIS A 88 11.96 8.74 0.23
CA HIS A 88 12.61 7.70 1.04
C HIS A 88 11.60 6.90 1.87
N ALA A 89 10.47 6.53 1.25
CA ALA A 89 9.38 5.86 1.96
C ALA A 89 9.86 4.52 2.56
N SER A 90 9.45 4.24 3.79
CA SER A 90 9.66 2.94 4.43
C SER A 90 8.81 1.85 3.77
N LEU A 91 7.70 2.23 3.13
CA LEU A 91 6.81 1.35 2.39
C LEU A 91 5.98 2.16 1.39
N MET A 92 5.82 1.62 0.18
CA MET A 92 4.80 2.04 -0.79
C MET A 92 3.61 1.08 -0.73
N VAL A 93 2.43 1.59 -0.40
CA VAL A 93 1.16 0.84 -0.39
C VAL A 93 0.34 1.26 -1.61
N ARG A 94 0.16 0.33 -2.56
CA ARG A 94 -0.60 0.57 -3.79
C ARG A 94 -2.02 0.04 -3.64
N LEU A 95 -3.02 0.90 -3.72
CA LEU A 95 -4.42 0.55 -3.53
C LEU A 95 -5.09 0.36 -4.89
N HIS A 96 -5.67 -0.82 -5.09
CA HIS A 96 -6.40 -1.22 -6.29
C HIS A 96 -7.68 -1.97 -5.92
N CYS A 97 -8.52 -2.27 -6.90
CA CYS A 97 -9.60 -3.24 -6.75
C CYS A 97 -9.64 -4.20 -7.95
N ASP A 98 -9.85 -5.47 -7.66
CA ASP A 98 -9.93 -6.52 -8.68
C ASP A 98 -11.33 -6.50 -9.33
N ALA A 99 -11.46 -7.20 -10.45
CA ALA A 99 -12.67 -7.17 -11.29
C ALA A 99 -13.25 -8.58 -11.54
N THR A 100 -13.12 -9.51 -10.58
CA THR A 100 -13.68 -10.86 -10.68
C THR A 100 -15.02 -10.99 -9.94
N THR A 101 -15.72 -12.11 -10.14
CA THR A 101 -16.96 -12.45 -9.40
C THR A 101 -16.67 -12.98 -7.98
N GLY A 102 -15.41 -13.29 -7.67
CA GLY A 102 -14.96 -13.70 -6.34
C GLY A 102 -15.08 -12.59 -5.30
N ARG A 103 -14.78 -12.89 -4.04
CA ARG A 103 -14.85 -11.93 -2.93
C ARG A 103 -13.52 -11.79 -2.24
N GLY A 104 -13.25 -10.63 -1.68
CA GLY A 104 -12.16 -10.41 -0.74
C GLY A 104 -11.00 -9.60 -1.28
N MET A 105 -10.02 -9.47 -0.39
CA MET A 105 -8.79 -8.72 -0.57
C MET A 105 -7.63 -9.64 -0.93
N THR A 106 -6.74 -9.21 -1.83
CA THR A 106 -5.50 -9.93 -2.15
C THR A 106 -4.31 -8.97 -2.14
N LEU A 107 -3.20 -9.40 -1.53
CA LEU A 107 -1.94 -8.65 -1.52
C LEU A 107 -0.96 -9.22 -2.54
N TYR A 108 -0.17 -8.35 -3.15
CA TYR A 108 0.85 -8.68 -4.12
C TYR A 108 2.18 -8.01 -3.75
N TYR A 109 3.28 -8.71 -4.00
CA TYR A 109 4.65 -8.19 -3.88
C TYR A 109 5.53 -8.72 -5.03
N PRO A 110 6.61 -7.99 -5.40
CA PRO A 110 7.57 -8.49 -6.37
C PRO A 110 8.42 -9.59 -5.75
N ASP A 111 8.45 -10.75 -6.38
CA ASP A 111 9.20 -11.92 -5.91
C ASP A 111 10.38 -12.29 -6.81
N ARG A 112 10.56 -11.54 -7.88
CA ARG A 112 11.67 -11.57 -8.83
C ARG A 112 11.85 -10.19 -9.43
N GLN A 113 12.97 -9.99 -10.12
CA GLN A 113 13.14 -8.80 -10.94
C GLN A 113 12.26 -8.90 -12.18
N GLY A 114 11.76 -7.76 -12.61
CA GLY A 114 11.20 -7.55 -13.93
C GLY A 114 12.03 -6.58 -14.76
N ARG A 115 11.66 -6.46 -16.05
CA ARG A 115 12.30 -5.54 -16.99
C ARG A 115 11.26 -4.75 -17.76
N GLN A 116 11.35 -3.42 -17.71
CA GLN A 116 10.49 -2.52 -18.47
C GLN A 116 11.25 -1.23 -18.80
N GLY A 117 11.11 -0.72 -20.03
CA GLY A 117 11.70 0.58 -20.41
C GLY A 117 13.22 0.69 -20.19
N GLY A 118 13.96 -0.41 -20.43
CA GLY A 118 15.41 -0.48 -20.19
C GLY A 118 15.84 -0.61 -18.72
N THR A 119 14.90 -0.53 -17.78
CA THR A 119 15.15 -0.69 -16.34
C THR A 119 14.92 -2.13 -15.90
N THR A 120 15.80 -2.64 -15.05
CA THR A 120 15.65 -3.93 -14.36
C THR A 120 15.55 -3.70 -12.86
N GLY A 121 14.50 -4.24 -12.23
CA GLY A 121 14.27 -4.09 -10.80
C GLY A 121 13.04 -4.87 -10.34
N PRO A 122 12.67 -4.85 -9.06
CA PRO A 122 13.36 -4.18 -7.96
C PRO A 122 14.69 -4.87 -7.60
N THR A 123 15.46 -4.30 -6.65
CA THR A 123 16.66 -4.98 -6.13
C THR A 123 16.28 -6.19 -5.28
N ALA A 124 17.22 -7.13 -5.06
CA ALA A 124 17.00 -8.29 -4.20
C ALA A 124 16.60 -7.90 -2.77
N ARG A 125 17.13 -6.78 -2.25
CA ARG A 125 16.75 -6.23 -0.95
C ARG A 125 15.27 -5.80 -0.92
N VAL A 126 14.84 -5.01 -1.90
CA VAL A 126 13.44 -4.56 -2.00
C VAL A 126 12.49 -5.74 -2.14
N ILE A 127 12.86 -6.77 -2.91
CA ILE A 127 12.09 -8.02 -3.04
C ILE A 127 11.94 -8.71 -1.66
N ALA A 128 13.04 -8.90 -0.95
CA ALA A 128 13.04 -9.57 0.36
C ALA A 128 12.24 -8.80 1.42
N GLU A 129 12.41 -7.47 1.49
CA GLU A 129 11.67 -6.62 2.41
C GLU A 129 10.17 -6.56 2.07
N SER A 130 9.81 -6.44 0.78
CA SER A 130 8.41 -6.45 0.32
C SER A 130 7.71 -7.75 0.65
N LYS A 131 8.39 -8.90 0.44
CA LYS A 131 7.87 -10.22 0.82
C LYS A 131 7.57 -10.32 2.31
N ARG A 132 8.53 -9.89 3.15
CA ARG A 132 8.40 -9.92 4.61
C ARG A 132 7.23 -9.05 5.08
N ILE A 133 7.13 -7.83 4.54
CA ILE A 133 6.08 -6.88 4.89
C ILE A 133 4.72 -7.40 4.42
N ALA A 134 4.58 -7.86 3.17
CA ALA A 134 3.31 -8.38 2.65
C ALA A 134 2.78 -9.56 3.49
N ALA A 135 3.67 -10.47 3.91
CA ALA A 135 3.29 -11.59 4.78
C ALA A 135 2.75 -11.11 6.14
N LYS A 136 3.44 -10.20 6.81
CA LYS A 136 3.00 -9.61 8.09
C LYS A 136 1.69 -8.83 7.93
N MET A 137 1.59 -8.01 6.89
CA MET A 137 0.37 -7.26 6.59
C MET A 137 -0.82 -8.18 6.39
N SER A 138 -0.67 -9.26 5.62
CA SER A 138 -1.74 -10.22 5.37
C SER A 138 -2.25 -10.88 6.65
N THR A 139 -1.37 -11.22 7.60
CA THR A 139 -1.79 -11.74 8.92
C THR A 139 -2.64 -10.72 9.67
N VAL A 140 -2.18 -9.46 9.76
CA VAL A 140 -2.90 -8.41 10.51
C VAL A 140 -4.23 -8.05 9.83
N LEU A 141 -4.26 -8.00 8.49
CA LEU A 141 -5.47 -7.74 7.71
C LEU A 141 -6.49 -8.86 7.90
N SER A 142 -6.06 -10.12 7.82
CA SER A 142 -6.93 -11.28 8.02
C SER A 142 -7.61 -11.26 9.39
N GLN A 143 -6.89 -10.83 10.42
CA GLN A 143 -7.45 -10.67 11.76
C GLN A 143 -8.39 -9.45 11.85
N SER A 144 -7.98 -8.31 11.29
CA SER A 144 -8.71 -7.04 11.43
C SER A 144 -10.00 -6.99 10.62
N LEU A 145 -10.07 -7.73 9.51
CA LEU A 145 -11.23 -7.77 8.61
C LEU A 145 -12.05 -9.06 8.77
N LYS A 146 -11.76 -9.89 9.79
CA LYS A 146 -12.46 -11.15 10.03
C LYS A 146 -13.97 -10.92 10.13
N GLY A 147 -14.73 -11.64 9.31
CA GLY A 147 -16.20 -11.54 9.25
C GLY A 147 -16.73 -10.38 8.39
N LEU A 148 -15.89 -9.42 8.01
CA LEU A 148 -16.27 -8.30 7.15
C LEU A 148 -15.86 -8.54 5.69
N LEU A 149 -14.61 -8.94 5.49
CA LEU A 149 -14.03 -9.15 4.16
C LEU A 149 -12.96 -10.25 4.22
N PRO A 150 -13.05 -11.31 3.39
CA PRO A 150 -12.02 -12.34 3.38
C PRO A 150 -10.71 -11.79 2.84
N VAL A 151 -9.59 -12.17 3.46
CA VAL A 151 -8.25 -11.84 3.00
C VAL A 151 -7.60 -13.12 2.50
N HIS A 152 -7.21 -13.12 1.22
CA HIS A 152 -6.62 -14.29 0.56
C HIS A 152 -5.14 -14.42 0.89
N PRO A 153 -4.56 -15.62 0.68
CA PRO A 153 -3.12 -15.80 0.70
C PRO A 153 -2.41 -14.77 -0.20
N VAL A 154 -1.29 -14.25 0.29
CA VAL A 154 -0.46 -13.30 -0.46
C VAL A 154 -0.03 -13.93 -1.78
N LYS A 155 -0.17 -13.15 -2.86
CA LYS A 155 0.29 -13.50 -4.20
C LYS A 155 1.52 -12.69 -4.57
N THR A 156 2.08 -13.00 -5.72
CA THR A 156 3.27 -12.34 -6.27
C THR A 156 2.93 -11.60 -7.54
N ASP A 157 3.72 -10.59 -7.89
CA ASP A 157 3.51 -9.81 -9.10
C ASP A 157 3.44 -10.69 -10.36
N ARG A 158 4.21 -11.79 -10.43
CA ARG A 158 4.17 -12.74 -11.57
C ARG A 158 2.80 -13.40 -11.77
N GLN A 159 1.93 -13.39 -10.76
CA GLN A 159 0.57 -13.93 -10.85
C GLN A 159 -0.44 -12.89 -11.37
N THR A 160 -0.01 -11.65 -11.61
CA THR A 160 -0.79 -10.63 -12.32
C THR A 160 -0.54 -10.74 -13.83
N LEU A 161 -1.47 -10.25 -14.65
CA LEU A 161 -1.30 -10.22 -16.10
C LEU A 161 -0.01 -9.47 -16.50
N ILE A 162 0.21 -8.28 -15.95
CA ILE A 162 1.38 -7.46 -16.27
C ILE A 162 2.66 -8.09 -15.75
N GLY A 163 2.71 -8.47 -14.47
CA GLY A 163 3.93 -9.05 -13.89
C GLY A 163 4.31 -10.39 -14.50
N SER A 164 3.36 -11.19 -15.00
CA SER A 164 3.67 -12.43 -15.73
C SER A 164 4.47 -12.18 -17.02
N ARG A 165 4.25 -11.04 -17.68
CA ARG A 165 4.88 -10.69 -18.97
C ARG A 165 6.26 -10.07 -18.80
N GLN A 166 6.43 -9.30 -17.73
CA GLN A 166 7.62 -8.48 -17.54
C GLN A 166 8.42 -8.84 -16.28
N GLY A 167 7.99 -9.84 -15.50
CA GLY A 167 8.64 -10.34 -14.28
C GLY A 167 8.06 -9.78 -12.98
N ALA A 168 7.75 -8.48 -12.93
CA ALA A 168 7.15 -7.79 -11.80
C ALA A 168 6.23 -6.65 -12.28
N LEU A 169 5.38 -6.08 -11.43
CA LEU A 169 4.55 -4.94 -11.83
C LEU A 169 5.41 -3.71 -12.11
N THR A 170 4.95 -2.81 -12.98
CA THR A 170 5.73 -1.61 -13.34
C THR A 170 6.08 -0.76 -12.12
N GLY A 171 5.13 -0.54 -11.21
CA GLY A 171 5.42 0.17 -9.95
C GLY A 171 6.50 -0.52 -9.12
N SER A 172 6.56 -1.86 -9.14
CA SER A 172 7.59 -2.63 -8.43
C SER A 172 8.95 -2.58 -9.13
N ILE A 173 8.99 -2.63 -10.46
CA ILE A 173 10.24 -2.60 -11.24
C ILE A 173 11.05 -1.34 -10.95
N TYR A 174 10.39 -0.18 -10.84
CA TYR A 174 11.04 1.10 -10.59
C TYR A 174 11.16 1.45 -9.10
N SER A 175 10.64 0.61 -8.20
CA SER A 175 10.71 0.88 -6.77
C SER A 175 12.10 0.57 -6.21
N GLN A 176 12.63 1.53 -5.45
CA GLN A 176 13.84 1.39 -4.63
C GLN A 176 13.48 1.21 -3.14
N VAL A 177 12.20 1.29 -2.80
CA VAL A 177 11.64 1.07 -1.46
C VAL A 177 10.74 -0.18 -1.45
N PRO A 178 10.48 -0.81 -0.28
CA PRO A 178 9.52 -1.90 -0.20
C PRO A 178 8.14 -1.51 -0.74
N VAL A 179 7.49 -2.43 -1.46
CA VAL A 179 6.21 -2.17 -2.13
C VAL A 179 5.24 -3.33 -1.93
N VAL A 180 4.01 -3.00 -1.59
CA VAL A 180 2.88 -3.94 -1.50
C VAL A 180 1.71 -3.35 -2.28
N LEU A 181 1.18 -4.11 -3.23
CA LEU A 181 -0.08 -3.81 -3.88
C LEU A 181 -1.21 -4.56 -3.17
N ILE A 182 -2.33 -3.88 -2.95
CA ILE A 182 -3.52 -4.41 -2.30
C ILE A 182 -4.68 -4.27 -3.28
N GLU A 183 -5.15 -5.38 -3.81
CA GLU A 183 -6.48 -5.48 -4.41
C GLU A 183 -7.48 -5.53 -3.26
N MET A 184 -8.08 -4.39 -2.93
CA MET A 184 -8.81 -4.20 -1.69
C MET A 184 -10.11 -5.00 -1.66
N VAL A 185 -10.78 -5.13 -2.80
CA VAL A 185 -12.02 -5.90 -2.99
C VAL A 185 -12.15 -6.37 -4.44
N ASN A 186 -13.19 -7.15 -4.74
CA ASN A 186 -13.58 -7.48 -6.12
C ASN A 186 -14.85 -6.70 -6.57
N LEU A 187 -14.70 -5.74 -7.48
CA LEU A 187 -15.77 -4.83 -7.89
C LEU A 187 -16.89 -5.48 -8.72
N LYS A 188 -16.66 -6.65 -9.34
CA LYS A 188 -17.74 -7.39 -10.01
C LYS A 188 -18.52 -8.29 -9.05
N ASN A 189 -18.13 -8.33 -7.77
CA ASN A 189 -18.94 -8.95 -6.72
C ASN A 189 -19.81 -7.91 -6.01
N SER A 190 -21.10 -8.20 -5.90
CA SER A 190 -22.08 -7.23 -5.40
C SER A 190 -21.92 -6.89 -3.91
N GLN A 191 -21.45 -7.84 -3.08
CA GLN A 191 -21.26 -7.59 -1.65
C GLN A 191 -20.03 -6.73 -1.40
N ASP A 192 -18.92 -7.07 -2.06
CA ASP A 192 -17.66 -6.34 -2.02
C ASP A 192 -17.80 -4.92 -2.56
N SER A 193 -18.48 -4.77 -3.70
CA SER A 193 -18.77 -3.47 -4.30
C SER A 193 -19.61 -2.57 -3.38
N LYS A 194 -20.67 -3.11 -2.75
CA LYS A 194 -21.46 -2.37 -1.76
C LYS A 194 -20.64 -2.03 -0.51
N PHE A 195 -19.78 -2.95 -0.07
CA PHE A 195 -18.94 -2.75 1.10
C PHE A 195 -17.97 -1.58 0.89
N ILE A 196 -17.18 -1.60 -0.19
CA ILE A 196 -16.21 -0.51 -0.46
C ILE A 196 -16.89 0.82 -0.87
N ALA A 197 -18.11 0.78 -1.39
CA ALA A 197 -18.89 1.99 -1.66
C ALA A 197 -19.39 2.68 -0.38
N SER A 198 -19.51 1.94 0.73
CA SER A 198 -19.99 2.48 2.01
C SER A 198 -18.90 3.18 2.83
N GLU A 199 -19.26 4.23 3.57
CA GLU A 199 -18.33 4.91 4.48
C GLU A 199 -17.72 3.98 5.53
N LEU A 200 -18.53 3.09 6.11
CA LEU A 200 -18.08 2.11 7.10
C LEU A 200 -17.06 1.13 6.51
N GLY A 201 -17.30 0.61 5.30
CA GLY A 201 -16.38 -0.32 4.65
C GLY A 201 -15.06 0.35 4.26
N GLN A 202 -15.10 1.60 3.78
CA GLN A 202 -13.88 2.34 3.47
C GLN A 202 -13.03 2.59 4.72
N TRP A 203 -13.64 2.98 5.84
CA TRP A 203 -12.93 3.16 7.11
C TRP A 203 -12.40 1.83 7.66
N ALA A 204 -13.18 0.75 7.59
CA ALA A 204 -12.73 -0.58 8.02
C ALA A 204 -11.48 -1.03 7.24
N ILE A 205 -11.46 -0.84 5.91
CA ILE A 205 -10.29 -1.15 5.07
C ILE A 205 -9.11 -0.24 5.43
N ALA A 206 -9.32 1.08 5.51
CA ALA A 206 -8.25 2.04 5.82
C ALA A 206 -7.59 1.78 7.18
N GLN A 207 -8.39 1.57 8.23
CA GLN A 207 -7.89 1.27 9.57
C GLN A 207 -7.17 -0.09 9.64
N ALA A 208 -7.70 -1.10 8.94
CA ALA A 208 -7.04 -2.41 8.86
C ALA A 208 -5.67 -2.31 8.15
N ILE A 209 -5.57 -1.53 7.07
CA ILE A 209 -4.30 -1.29 6.38
C ILE A 209 -3.33 -0.50 7.28
N ALA A 210 -3.77 0.55 7.95
CA ALA A 210 -2.91 1.31 8.87
C ALA A 210 -2.37 0.44 10.02
N LYS A 211 -3.22 -0.39 10.63
CA LYS A 211 -2.79 -1.38 11.63
C LYS A 211 -1.83 -2.41 11.06
N ALA A 212 -2.03 -2.83 9.82
CA ALA A 212 -1.13 -3.75 9.13
C ALA A 212 0.24 -3.12 8.84
N VAL A 213 0.30 -1.81 8.55
CA VAL A 213 1.55 -1.05 8.44
C VAL A 213 2.30 -1.06 9.77
N ASP A 214 1.64 -0.74 10.89
CA ASP A 214 2.26 -0.78 12.24
C ASP A 214 2.85 -2.15 12.57
N GLY A 215 2.11 -3.23 12.29
CA GLY A 215 2.56 -4.59 12.58
C GLY A 215 3.70 -5.10 11.69
N SER A 216 4.05 -4.36 10.63
CA SER A 216 4.95 -4.85 9.57
C SER A 216 6.31 -4.13 9.52
N LEU A 217 6.37 -2.88 9.97
CA LEU A 217 7.54 -2.00 9.87
C LEU A 217 8.41 -1.98 11.13
#